data_AF-A0A970XLK4-F1
#
_entry.id   AF-A0A970XLK4-F1
#
_cell.length_a   1.000
_cell.length_b   1.000
_cell.length_c   1.000
_cell.angle_alpha   90.00
_cell.angle_beta   90.00
_cell.angle_gamma   90.00
#
_symmetry.space_group_name_H-M   'P 1'
#
loop_
_entity.id
_entity.type
_entity.pdbx_description
1 polymer ?
#
loop_
_entity_poly.entity_id
_entity_poly.type
_entity_poly.pdbx_seq_one_letter_code
_entity_poly.pdbx_strand_id
1 'polypeptide(L)'
;MKKRVATVLLALLVMLSGWTLLDPQTAYAAFNGIIKVRISPSNHSSDIRVIPHGKYFISEAKSVKLLDTEYKVHRSGSNVQLKHGGTVLYSGPKLTLTRAAGNTEENFIVFPYSPTHKTRTNYYGNIEFSVNSGLC
;
A
#
# COMPACT_ATOMS: atom_id res chain seq x y z
N MET A 1 -54.95 -10.23 30.37
CA MET A 1 -54.26 -10.25 29.06
C MET A 1 -53.13 -9.22 29.06
N LYS A 2 -51.89 -9.56 29.49
CA LYS A 2 -50.76 -8.60 29.52
C LYS A 2 -49.37 -9.25 29.71
N LYS A 3 -49.19 -10.50 29.27
CA LYS A 3 -47.92 -11.25 29.50
C LYS A 3 -47.34 -11.94 28.25
N ARG A 4 -47.93 -11.77 27.06
CA ARG A 4 -47.49 -12.48 25.83
C ARG A 4 -46.81 -11.61 24.78
N VAL A 5 -46.69 -10.30 24.99
CA VAL A 5 -46.12 -9.36 23.99
C VAL A 5 -44.63 -9.07 24.25
N ALA A 6 -44.14 -9.27 25.46
CA ALA A 6 -42.75 -8.94 25.82
C ALA A 6 -41.71 -9.94 25.28
N THR A 7 -42.09 -11.20 25.06
CA THR A 7 -41.12 -12.26 24.71
C THR A 7 -40.76 -12.29 23.23
N VAL A 8 -41.58 -11.71 22.35
CA VAL A 8 -41.32 -11.67 20.91
C VAL A 8 -40.32 -10.56 20.56
N LEU A 9 -40.32 -9.44 21.29
CA LEU A 9 -39.36 -8.35 21.04
C LEU A 9 -37.93 -8.70 21.45
N LEU A 10 -37.73 -9.57 22.45
CA LEU A 10 -36.38 -9.93 22.90
C LEU A 10 -35.71 -10.94 21.96
N ALA A 11 -36.48 -11.79 21.27
CA ALA A 11 -35.94 -12.73 20.28
C ALA A 11 -35.53 -12.04 18.97
N LEU A 12 -36.20 -10.95 18.58
CA LEU A 12 -35.84 -10.19 17.38
C LEU A 12 -34.55 -9.37 17.57
N LEU A 13 -34.23 -8.97 18.81
CA LEU A 13 -33.04 -8.16 19.11
C LEU A 13 -31.73 -8.97 19.06
N VAL A 14 -31.79 -10.28 19.28
CA VAL A 14 -30.59 -11.15 19.33
C VAL A 14 -30.19 -11.63 17.93
N MET A 15 -31.08 -11.60 16.95
CA MET A 15 -30.76 -11.98 15.56
C MET A 15 -30.17 -10.83 14.72
N LEU A 16 -30.19 -9.59 15.21
CA LEU A 16 -29.59 -8.43 14.51
C LEU A 16 -28.16 -8.09 14.98
N SER A 17 -27.63 -8.73 16.02
CA SER A 17 -26.27 -8.46 16.50
C SER A 17 -25.17 -9.31 15.83
N GLY A 18 -25.54 -10.15 14.86
CA GLY A 18 -24.62 -11.13 14.26
C GLY A 18 -23.71 -10.60 13.15
N TRP A 19 -23.86 -9.35 12.71
CA TRP A 19 -23.02 -8.78 11.66
C TRP A 19 -22.15 -7.67 12.26
N THR A 20 -21.27 -8.05 13.20
CA THR A 20 -20.05 -7.28 13.34
C THR A 20 -19.30 -7.44 12.04
N LEU A 21 -19.42 -6.44 11.18
CA LEU A 21 -18.48 -6.16 10.10
C LEU A 21 -17.09 -6.49 10.66
N LEU A 22 -16.47 -7.54 10.11
CA LEU A 22 -15.03 -7.69 10.15
C LEU A 22 -14.51 -6.48 9.40
N ASP A 23 -14.41 -5.35 10.08
CA ASP A 23 -13.65 -4.22 9.59
C ASP A 23 -12.25 -4.79 9.35
N PRO A 24 -11.75 -4.80 8.11
CA PRO A 24 -10.37 -5.19 7.88
C PRO A 24 -9.53 -4.24 8.71
N GLN A 25 -8.98 -4.76 9.82
CA GLN A 25 -8.04 -4.02 10.66
C GLN A 25 -6.89 -3.61 9.74
N THR A 26 -6.96 -2.35 9.32
CA THR A 26 -5.87 -1.73 8.59
C THR A 26 -4.80 -1.53 9.64
N ALA A 27 -3.77 -2.39 9.62
CA ALA A 27 -2.68 -2.29 10.56
C ALA A 27 -1.94 -0.97 10.31
N TYR A 28 -2.07 -0.02 11.23
CA TYR A 28 -1.37 1.26 11.18
C TYR A 28 0.03 1.09 11.76
N ALA A 29 1.04 1.05 10.89
CA ALA A 29 2.42 1.22 11.33
C ALA A 29 2.76 2.72 11.30
N ALA A 30 2.76 3.39 12.45
CA ALA A 30 3.30 4.74 12.59
C ALA A 30 4.84 4.68 12.49
N PHE A 31 5.34 4.61 11.25
CA PHE A 31 6.76 4.48 10.97
C PHE A 31 7.35 5.83 10.57
N ASN A 32 8.31 6.32 11.37
CA ASN A 32 9.06 7.56 11.09
C ASN A 32 10.35 7.33 10.28
N GLY A 33 10.57 6.12 9.75
CA GLY A 33 11.74 5.79 8.93
C GLY A 33 11.44 5.70 7.42
N ILE A 34 12.41 5.17 6.66
CA ILE A 34 12.24 4.78 5.25
C ILE A 34 11.98 3.28 5.18
N ILE A 35 10.85 2.87 4.61
CA ILE A 35 10.52 1.46 4.41
C ILE A 35 11.35 0.97 3.24
N LYS A 36 12.14 -0.09 3.46
CA LYS A 36 13.00 -0.67 2.43
C LYS A 36 12.35 -1.91 1.83
N VAL A 37 12.00 -1.84 0.56
CA VAL A 37 11.44 -2.94 -0.21
C VAL A 37 12.51 -3.50 -1.14
N ARG A 38 12.80 -4.79 -0.99
CA ARG A 38 13.78 -5.49 -1.81
C ARG A 38 13.09 -6.12 -3.02
N ILE A 39 13.60 -5.85 -4.21
CA ILE A 39 13.16 -6.53 -5.44
C ILE A 39 14.06 -7.74 -5.69
N SER A 40 13.44 -8.92 -5.85
CA SER A 40 14.17 -10.16 -6.11
C SER A 40 14.93 -10.10 -7.44
N PRO A 41 16.17 -10.63 -7.51
CA PRO A 41 16.90 -10.77 -8.76
C PRO A 41 16.42 -11.95 -9.62
N SER A 42 15.50 -12.79 -9.12
CA SER A 42 14.94 -13.89 -9.91
C SER A 42 14.17 -13.34 -11.14
N ASN A 43 14.28 -14.02 -12.28
CA ASN A 43 13.56 -13.66 -13.51
C ASN A 43 12.04 -13.85 -13.42
N HIS A 44 11.52 -14.24 -12.26
CA HIS A 44 10.09 -14.33 -11.94
C HIS A 44 9.56 -13.00 -11.36
N SER A 45 10.07 -11.86 -11.82
CA SER A 45 9.71 -10.54 -11.31
C SER A 45 8.25 -10.20 -11.65
N SER A 46 7.33 -10.53 -10.77
CA SER A 46 6.02 -9.89 -10.75
C SER A 46 6.21 -8.40 -10.42
N ASP A 47 5.55 -7.54 -11.20
CA ASP A 47 5.55 -6.11 -10.92
C ASP A 47 4.98 -5.85 -9.52
N ILE A 48 5.71 -5.07 -8.71
CA ILE A 48 5.19 -4.60 -7.43
C ILE A 48 4.29 -3.41 -7.74
N ARG A 49 3.00 -3.55 -7.45
CA ARG A 49 2.04 -2.47 -7.60
C ARG A 49 2.08 -1.57 -6.38
N VAL A 50 2.01 -0.26 -6.60
CA VAL A 50 1.96 0.76 -5.54
C VAL A 50 0.99 1.87 -5.92
N ILE A 51 0.24 2.39 -4.96
CA ILE A 51 -0.66 3.54 -5.13
C ILE A 51 -0.28 4.58 -4.06
N PRO A 52 0.36 5.70 -4.42
CA PRO A 52 0.67 6.76 -3.48
C PRO A 52 -0.56 7.65 -3.26
N HIS A 53 -1.15 7.60 -2.08
CA HIS A 53 -2.20 8.54 -1.68
C HIS A 53 -1.57 9.80 -1.08
N GLY A 54 -1.95 10.95 -1.64
CA GLY A 54 -1.40 12.24 -1.28
C GLY A 54 -0.19 12.65 -2.13
N LYS A 55 0.61 13.60 -1.64
CA LYS A 55 1.68 14.21 -2.45
C LYS A 55 3.00 13.47 -2.27
N TYR A 56 3.35 12.65 -3.26
CA TYR A 56 4.63 11.96 -3.35
C TYR A 56 5.45 12.43 -4.56
N PHE A 57 6.77 12.31 -4.45
CA PHE A 57 7.72 12.53 -5.54
C PHE A 57 8.84 11.48 -5.50
N ILE A 58 9.56 11.35 -6.61
CA ILE A 58 10.75 10.51 -6.68
C ILE A 58 11.95 11.28 -6.15
N SER A 59 12.60 10.82 -5.08
CA SER A 59 13.72 11.54 -4.45
C SER A 59 14.87 11.78 -5.44
N GLU A 60 15.14 10.79 -6.30
CA GLU A 60 16.16 10.83 -7.34
C GLU A 60 15.74 11.67 -8.57
N ALA A 61 14.46 12.01 -8.69
CA ALA A 61 13.89 12.80 -9.79
C ALA A 61 12.78 13.73 -9.25
N LYS A 62 13.15 14.73 -8.44
CA LYS A 62 12.21 15.57 -7.68
C LYS A 62 11.20 16.35 -8.55
N SER A 63 11.48 16.53 -9.83
CA SER A 63 10.55 17.10 -10.80
C SER A 63 9.37 16.17 -11.13
N VAL A 64 9.52 14.87 -10.90
CA VAL A 64 8.49 13.86 -11.11
C VAL A 64 7.62 13.75 -9.85
N LYS A 65 6.46 14.41 -9.91
CA LYS A 65 5.40 14.28 -8.91
C LYS A 65 4.51 13.10 -9.27
N LEU A 66 4.10 12.35 -8.26
CA LEU A 66 3.22 11.20 -8.41
C LEU A 66 1.77 11.62 -8.15
N LEU A 67 0.87 10.98 -8.89
CA LEU A 67 -0.58 11.14 -8.78
C LEU A 67 -1.15 10.00 -7.95
N ASP A 68 -2.39 10.16 -7.48
CA ASP A 68 -3.10 9.09 -6.78
C ASP A 68 -3.60 8.03 -7.77
N THR A 69 -2.70 7.17 -8.23
CA THR A 69 -2.96 6.12 -9.22
C THR A 69 -2.01 4.93 -9.07
N GLU A 70 -2.30 3.81 -9.74
CA GLU A 70 -1.44 2.63 -9.71
C GLU A 70 -0.18 2.84 -10.54
N TYR A 71 0.96 2.67 -9.88
CA TYR A 71 2.26 2.52 -10.51
C TYR A 71 2.78 1.10 -10.35
N LYS A 72 3.65 0.71 -11.28
CA LYS A 72 4.33 -0.57 -11.26
C LYS A 72 5.82 -0.34 -11.04
N VAL A 73 6.33 -0.89 -9.95
CA VAL A 73 7.76 -1.00 -9.69
C VAL A 73 8.25 -2.31 -10.29
N HIS A 74 9.16 -2.21 -11.24
CA HIS A 74 9.64 -3.32 -12.04
C HIS A 74 11.17 -3.36 -12.04
N ARG A 75 11.77 -4.55 -12.05
CA ARG A 75 13.22 -4.70 -12.25
C ARG A 75 13.54 -4.79 -13.73
N SER A 76 14.42 -3.91 -14.21
CA SER A 76 14.99 -3.97 -15.56
C SER A 76 16.51 -4.04 -15.47
N GLY A 77 17.08 -5.25 -15.58
CA GLY A 77 18.51 -5.49 -15.41
C GLY A 77 18.98 -5.21 -13.98
N SER A 78 19.93 -4.29 -13.82
CA SER A 78 20.39 -3.77 -12.51
C SER A 78 19.55 -2.61 -11.99
N ASN A 79 18.57 -2.11 -12.76
CA ASN A 79 17.77 -0.95 -12.40
C ASN A 79 16.40 -1.34 -11.84
N VAL A 80 15.90 -0.48 -10.96
CA VAL A 80 14.50 -0.36 -10.59
C VAL A 80 13.84 0.69 -11.48
N GLN A 81 12.73 0.30 -12.11
CA GLN A 81 11.89 1.18 -12.90
C GLN A 81 10.57 1.48 -12.18
N LEU A 82 10.11 2.73 -12.27
CA LEU A 82 8.74 3.09 -11.96
C LEU A 82 7.99 3.31 -13.27
N LYS A 83 6.87 2.61 -13.45
CA LYS A 83 6.04 2.70 -14.65
C LYS A 83 4.62 3.14 -14.30
N HIS A 84 4.04 3.93 -15.18
CA HIS A 84 2.60 4.23 -15.19
C HIS A 84 2.04 3.76 -16.53
N GLY A 85 1.21 2.71 -16.50
CA GLY A 85 0.82 1.98 -17.71
C GLY A 85 2.05 1.43 -18.45
N GLY A 86 2.22 1.81 -19.72
CA GLY A 86 3.37 1.43 -20.55
C GLY A 86 4.61 2.34 -20.38
N THR A 87 4.43 3.53 -19.81
CA THR A 87 5.48 4.57 -19.77
C THR A 87 6.40 4.39 -18.57
N VAL A 88 7.72 4.44 -18.82
CA VAL A 88 8.73 4.47 -17.77
C VAL A 88 8.91 5.92 -17.30
N LEU A 89 8.61 6.19 -16.03
CA LEU A 89 8.76 7.50 -15.42
C LEU A 89 10.12 7.70 -14.76
N TYR A 90 10.75 6.61 -14.34
CA TYR A 90 12.08 6.61 -13.75
C TYR A 90 12.74 5.24 -13.94
N SER A 91 14.07 5.24 -14.08
CA SER A 91 14.90 4.04 -14.14
C SER A 91 16.25 4.34 -13.50
N GLY A 92 16.62 3.63 -12.44
CA GLY A 92 17.91 3.81 -11.77
C GLY A 92 18.24 2.68 -10.79
N PRO A 93 19.40 2.70 -10.12
CA PRO A 93 19.84 1.61 -9.23
C PRO A 93 18.93 1.43 -7.99
N LYS A 94 18.21 2.48 -7.62
CA LYS A 94 17.18 2.48 -6.59
C LYS A 94 16.10 3.51 -6.93
N LEU A 95 14.93 3.36 -6.33
CA LEU A 95 13.79 4.27 -6.45
C LEU A 95 13.30 4.63 -5.05
N THR A 96 13.27 5.91 -4.71
CA THR A 96 12.74 6.36 -3.40
C THR A 96 11.51 7.24 -3.58
N LEU A 97 10.36 6.78 -3.09
CA LEU A 97 9.13 7.55 -3.02
C LEU A 97 9.12 8.34 -1.72
N THR A 98 9.10 9.67 -1.83
CA THR A 98 9.20 10.58 -0.68
C THR A 98 7.96 11.44 -0.58
N ARG A 99 7.46 11.62 0.66
CA ARG A 99 6.34 12.52 0.94
C ARG A 99 6.76 13.98 0.76
N ALA A 100 5.91 14.79 0.14
CA ALA A 100 6.10 16.24 0.11
C ALA A 100 5.91 16.84 1.52
N ALA A 101 6.72 17.85 1.85
CA ALA A 101 6.57 18.59 3.10
C ALA A 101 5.26 19.40 3.11
N GLY A 102 4.61 19.51 4.27
CA GLY A 102 3.45 20.38 4.47
C GLY A 102 2.08 19.79 4.07
N ASN A 103 1.96 18.46 3.94
CA ASN A 103 0.65 17.83 3.76
C ASN A 103 0.02 17.47 5.11
N THR A 104 -1.25 17.86 5.28
CA THR A 104 -2.11 17.62 6.45
C THR A 104 -2.97 16.37 6.33
N GLU A 105 -3.03 15.77 5.14
CA GLU A 105 -3.75 14.52 4.89
C GLU A 105 -2.86 13.31 5.20
N GLU A 106 -3.51 12.21 5.62
CA GLU A 106 -2.89 10.91 5.84
C GLU A 106 -2.25 10.40 4.54
N ASN A 107 -1.01 10.79 4.25
CA ASN A 107 -0.28 10.28 3.08
C ASN A 107 0.23 8.88 3.37
N PHE A 108 -0.19 7.91 2.56
CA PHE A 108 0.27 6.54 2.63
C PHE A 108 0.44 5.96 1.24
N ILE A 109 1.31 4.98 1.12
CA ILE A 109 1.42 4.15 -0.08
C ILE A 109 0.68 2.84 0.19
N VAL A 110 -0.26 2.51 -0.69
CA VAL A 110 -0.92 1.21 -0.70
C VAL A 110 -0.12 0.27 -1.57
N PHE A 111 0.12 -0.93 -1.06
CA PHE A 111 0.49 -2.08 -1.90
C PHE A 111 -0.79 -2.85 -2.18
N PRO A 112 -1.42 -2.67 -3.36
CA PRO A 112 -2.64 -3.40 -3.68
C PRO A 112 -2.28 -4.88 -3.82
N TYR A 113 -2.66 -5.63 -2.80
CA TYR A 113 -2.55 -7.09 -2.70
C TYR A 113 -1.10 -7.60 -2.64
N SER A 114 -0.60 -7.78 -1.42
CA SER A 114 0.56 -8.63 -1.17
C SER A 114 0.10 -10.11 -1.17
N PRO A 115 0.63 -11.00 -2.04
CA PRO A 115 0.24 -12.41 -2.06
C PRO A 115 0.45 -13.12 -0.72
N THR A 116 1.39 -12.64 0.09
CA THR A 116 1.71 -13.19 1.41
C THR A 116 0.73 -12.73 2.50
N HIS A 117 0.03 -11.61 2.32
CA HIS A 117 -0.79 -11.02 3.39
C HIS A 117 -2.29 -10.96 3.04
N LYS A 118 -2.68 -11.18 1.77
CA LYS A 118 -4.08 -11.15 1.27
C LYS A 118 -4.88 -9.88 1.63
N THR A 119 -4.23 -8.85 2.16
CA THR A 119 -4.81 -7.59 2.62
C THR A 119 -4.20 -6.43 1.86
N ARG A 120 -4.95 -5.33 1.77
CA ARG A 120 -4.40 -4.02 1.45
C ARG A 120 -3.65 -3.52 2.67
N THR A 121 -2.38 -3.18 2.50
CA THR A 121 -1.57 -2.61 3.58
C THR A 121 -1.24 -1.16 3.24
N ASN A 122 -1.61 -0.26 4.15
CA ASN A 122 -1.28 1.16 4.06
C ASN A 122 0.06 1.38 4.76
N TYR A 123 1.02 1.94 4.03
CA TYR A 123 2.33 2.26 4.57
C TYR A 123 2.53 3.77 4.62
N TYR A 124 2.69 4.28 5.84
CA TYR A 124 2.94 5.69 6.08
C TYR A 124 4.44 5.98 5.97
N GLY A 125 4.78 7.11 5.33
CA GLY A 125 6.16 7.58 5.22
C GLY A 125 6.79 7.35 3.84
N ASN A 126 8.12 7.35 3.82
CA ASN A 126 8.93 7.20 2.61
C ASN A 126 9.22 5.73 2.33
N ILE A 127 9.34 5.36 1.06
CA ILE A 127 9.62 3.98 0.64
C ILE A 127 10.77 3.96 -0.36
N GLU A 128 11.76 3.12 -0.12
CA GLU A 128 12.89 2.87 -1.02
C GLU A 128 12.79 1.46 -1.61
N PHE A 129 12.92 1.36 -2.92
CA PHE A 129 13.02 0.13 -3.68
C PHE A 129 14.43 -0.03 -4.19
N SER A 130 15.03 -1.20 -3.97
CA SER A 130 16.35 -1.53 -4.51
C SER A 130 16.43 -2.98 -4.95
N VAL A 131 17.23 -3.24 -5.99
CA VAL A 131 17.66 -4.59 -6.36
C VAL A 131 18.82 -4.93 -5.43
N ASN A 132 18.68 -5.98 -4.61
CA ASN A 132 19.81 -6.41 -3.79
C ASN A 132 20.79 -7.18 -4.67
N SER A 133 22.05 -6.75 -4.70
CA SER A 133 23.17 -7.42 -5.38
C SER A 133 23.69 -8.66 -4.63
N GLY A 134 22.83 -9.32 -3.84
CA GLY A 134 23.21 -10.42 -2.97
C GLY A 134 23.35 -11.72 -3.75
N LEU A 135 24.59 -12.00 -4.18
CA LEU A 135 25.21 -13.29 -4.50
C LEU A 135 24.45 -14.22 -5.46
N CYS A 136 24.99 -14.32 -6.66
CA CYS A 136 24.83 -15.44 -7.58
C CYS A 136 25.08 -16.78 -6.89
#